data_AF-A0A7C4ZXA4-F1
#
_entry.id   AF-A0A7C4ZXA4-F1
#
_cell.length_a   1.000
_cell.length_b   1.000
_cell.length_c   1.000
_cell.angle_alpha   90.00
_cell.angle_beta   90.00
_cell.angle_gamma   90.00
#
_symmetry.space_group_name_H-M   'P 1'
#
loop_
_entity.id
_entity.type
_entity.pdbx_description
1 polymer ?
#
loop_
_entity_poly.entity_id
_entity_poly.type
_entity_poly.pdbx_seq_one_letter_code
_entity_poly.pdbx_strand_id
1 'polypeptide(L)' 'MPNIIKDGETGFLLKSNNPKHIADKIIELLNKPELLEKVSKNAYNYVRENFSYEKTLQAWQKIIKEIEVQK' A
#
# COMPACT_ATOMS: atom_id res chain seq x y z
N MET A 1 7.78 -5.35 -2.41
CA MET A 1 6.78 -4.62 -1.59
C MET A 1 7.09 -3.15 -1.27
N PRO A 2 8.32 -2.59 -1.39
CA PRO A 2 8.52 -1.17 -1.08
C PRO A 2 7.85 -0.22 -2.10
N ASN A 3 7.42 -0.71 -3.27
CA ASN A 3 6.69 0.11 -4.25
C ASN A 3 5.19 0.27 -3.93
N ILE A 4 4.64 -0.53 -3.00
CA ILE A 4 3.22 -0.45 -2.60
C ILE A 4 3.11 0.16 -1.20
N ILE A 5 3.99 -0.23 -0.27
CA ILE A 5 3.95 0.28 1.10
C ILE A 5 4.68 1.62 1.16
N LYS A 6 3.98 2.65 1.63
CA LYS A 6 4.55 3.94 2.04
C LYS A 6 4.81 3.88 3.53
N ASP A 7 6.09 3.82 3.90
CA ASP A 7 6.51 3.60 5.29
C ASP A 7 5.94 4.67 6.24
N GLY A 8 5.33 4.24 7.34
CA GLY A 8 4.66 5.09 8.30
C GLY A 8 3.31 5.67 7.86
N GLU A 9 2.91 5.50 6.59
CA GLU A 9 1.67 6.06 6.04
C GLU A 9 0.63 4.99 5.71
N THR A 10 1.02 3.95 4.97
CA THR A 10 0.14 2.83 4.54
C THR A 10 0.65 1.48 5.03
N GLY A 11 1.70 1.47 5.85
CA GLY A 11 2.27 0.29 6.49
C GLY A 11 3.61 0.64 7.14
N PHE A 12 4.35 -0.37 7.58
CA PHE A 12 5.67 -0.19 8.17
C PHE A 12 6.67 -1.12 7.50
N LEU A 13 7.78 -0.58 7.02
CA LEU A 13 8.88 -1.34 6.48
C LEU A 13 9.85 -1.73 7.60
N LEU A 14 10.11 -3.03 7.72
CA LEU A 14 11.04 -3.54 8.72
C LEU A 14 12.48 -3.43 8.23
N LYS A 15 13.39 -3.10 9.16
CA LYS A 15 14.84 -3.03 8.87
C LYS A 15 15.51 -4.41 8.91
N SER A 16 14.84 -5.41 9.48
CA SER A 16 15.33 -6.77 9.62
C SER A 16 14.17 -7.77 9.68
N ASN A 17 14.37 -8.97 9.13
CA ASN A 17 13.41 -10.07 9.23
C ASN A 17 13.66 -10.98 10.46
N ASN A 18 14.50 -10.53 11.40
CA ASN A 18 14.70 -11.27 12.65
C ASN A 18 13.37 -11.37 13.44
N PRO A 19 12.99 -12.55 13.95
CA PRO A 19 11.74 -12.75 14.70
C PRO A 19 11.56 -11.79 15.88
N LYS A 20 12.64 -11.49 16.62
CA LYS A 20 12.61 -10.55 17.74
C LYS A 20 12.29 -9.13 17.27
N HIS A 21 12.90 -8.68 16.17
CA HIS A 21 12.64 -7.36 15.62
C HIS A 21 11.19 -7.21 15.13
N ILE A 22 10.62 -8.25 14.54
CA ILE A 22 9.21 -8.30 14.14
C ILE A 22 8.31 -8.17 15.38
N ALA A 23 8.57 -8.99 16.41
CA ALA A 23 7.79 -8.97 17.66
C ALA A 23 7.84 -7.61 18.36
N ASP A 24 9.05 -7.04 18.50
CA ASP A 24 9.26 -5.72 19.09
C ASP A 24 8.46 -4.65 18.34
N LYS A 25 8.47 -4.69 17.00
CA LYS A 25 7.72 -3.72 16.20
C LYS A 25 6.20 -3.87 16.33
N ILE A 26 5.70 -5.11 16.39
CA ILE A 26 4.28 -5.38 16.63
C ILE A 26 3.86 -4.82 17.98
N ILE A 27 4.61 -5.11 19.05
CA ILE A 27 4.32 -4.61 20.40
C ILE A 27 4.34 -3.07 20.43
N GLU A 28 5.33 -2.44 19.79
CA GLU A 28 5.41 -0.97 19.67
C GLU A 28 4.14 -0.37 19.06
N LEU A 29 3.62 -0.98 17.99
CA LEU A 29 2.43 -0.50 17.27
C LEU A 29 1.14 -0.77 18.03
N LEU A 30 1.02 -1.91 18.71
CA LEU A 30 -0.13 -2.20 19.57
C LEU A 30 -0.25 -1.21 20.73
N ASN A 31 0.88 -0.68 21.21
CA ASN A 31 0.92 0.39 22.22
C ASN A 31 0.63 1.79 21.65
N LYS A 32 0.36 1.92 20.34
CA LYS A 32 0.05 3.19 19.65
C LYS A 32 -1.24 3.04 18.82
N PRO A 33 -2.40 2.80 19.46
CA PRO A 33 -3.64 2.44 18.75
C PRO A 33 -4.10 3.49 17.74
N GLU A 34 -3.96 4.79 18.05
CA GLU A 34 -4.35 5.87 17.12
C GLU A 34 -3.50 5.88 15.85
N LEU A 35 -2.18 5.66 15.98
CA LEU A 35 -1.28 5.55 14.85
C LEU A 35 -1.64 4.32 14.02
N LEU A 36 -1.88 3.18 14.67
CA LEU A 36 -2.23 1.93 14.00
C LEU A 36 -3.56 2.06 13.24
N GLU A 37 -4.57 2.71 13.83
CA GLU A 37 -5.85 2.97 13.18
C GLU A 37 -5.68 3.91 11.97
N LYS A 38 -4.93 5.00 12.14
CA LYS A 38 -4.64 5.95 11.06
C LYS A 38 -3.96 5.27 9.88
N VAL A 39 -2.89 4.52 10.13
CA VAL A 39 -2.13 3.82 9.07
C VAL A 39 -3.00 2.75 8.41
N SER A 40 -3.83 2.04 9.17
CA SER A 40 -4.75 1.03 8.61
C SER A 40 -5.81 1.64 7.68
N LYS A 41 -6.41 2.77 8.08
CA LYS A 41 -7.37 3.51 7.25
C LYS A 41 -6.71 4.04 5.98
N ASN A 42 -5.51 4.61 6.10
CA ASN A 42 -4.74 5.09 4.96
C ASN A 42 -4.40 3.95 3.99
N ALA A 43 -3.95 2.80 4.50
CA ALA A 43 -3.64 1.63 3.69
C ALA A 43 -4.88 1.15 2.90
N TYR A 44 -6.02 1.07 3.57
CA TYR A 44 -7.28 0.68 2.95
C TYR A 44 -7.72 1.64 1.83
N ASN A 45 -7.70 2.95 2.09
CA ASN A 45 -8.04 3.95 1.09
C ASN A 45 -7.05 3.94 -0.08
N TYR A 46 -5.75 3.84 0.20
CA TYR A 46 -4.72 3.78 -0.83
C TYR A 46 -4.92 2.60 -1.80
N VAL A 47 -5.24 1.42 -1.27
CA VAL A 47 -5.56 0.24 -2.10
C VAL A 47 -6.80 0.49 -2.95
N ARG A 48 -7.89 1.01 -2.37
CA ARG A 48 -9.13 1.30 -3.12
C ARG A 48 -8.94 2.36 -4.21
N GLU A 49 -8.09 3.36 -3.97
CA GLU A 49 -7.89 4.46 -4.91
C GLU A 49 -6.92 4.12 -6.06
N ASN A 50 -5.97 3.20 -5.84
CA ASN A 50 -4.86 3.00 -6.78
C ASN A 50 -4.80 1.58 -7.36
N PHE A 51 -5.33 0.58 -6.66
CA PHE A 51 -5.19 -0.84 -7.03
C PHE A 51 -6.55 -1.53 -7.20
N SER A 52 -7.60 -0.75 -7.48
CA SER A 52 -8.93 -1.32 -7.79
C SER A 52 -8.95 -1.96 -9.18
N TYR A 53 -9.93 -2.84 -9.38
CA TYR A 53 -10.19 -3.42 -10.70
C TYR A 53 -10.48 -2.34 -11.73
N GLU A 54 -11.29 -1.34 -11.38
CA GLU A 54 -11.68 -0.22 -12.24
C GLU A 54 -10.46 0.61 -12.64
N LYS A 55 -9.55 0.88 -11.69
CA LYS A 55 -8.29 1.61 -11.98
C LYS A 55 -7.43 0.84 -12.96
N THR A 56 -7.33 -0.47 -12.76
CA THR A 56 -6.59 -1.36 -13.67
C THR A 56 -7.21 -1.37 -15.05
N LEU A 57 -8.54 -1.56 -15.15
CA LEU A 57 -9.28 -1.57 -16.41
C LEU A 57 -9.12 -0.24 -17.17
N GLN A 58 -9.26 0.89 -16.48
CA GLN A 58 -9.08 2.23 -17.06
C GLN A 58 -7.67 2.43 -17.63
N ALA A 59 -6.64 1.98 -16.90
CA ALA A 59 -5.26 2.06 -17.37
C ALA A 59 -5.06 1.24 -18.65
N TRP A 60 -5.58 0.01 -18.71
CA TRP A 60 -5.50 -0.84 -19.90
C TRP A 60 -6.27 -0.27 -21.08
N GLN A 61 -7.50 0.21 -20.87
CA GLN A 61 -8.30 0.85 -21.92
C GLN A 61 -7.58 2.05 -22.53
N LYS A 62 -6.92 2.87 -21.70
CA LYS A 62 -6.13 4.00 -22.17
C LYS A 62 -4.98 3.55 -23.08
N ILE A 63 -4.19 2.56 -22.64
CA ILE A 63 -3.06 2.03 -23.42
C ILE A 63 -3.52 1.46 -24.76
N ILE A 64 -4.58 0.64 -24.76
CA ILE A 64 -5.12 0.03 -25.97
C ILE A 64 -5.60 1.11 -26.95
N LYS A 65 -6.34 2.12 -26.46
CA LYS A 65 -6.82 3.23 -27.30
C LYS A 65 -5.68 4.05 -27.89
N GLU A 66 -4.62 4.32 -27.12
CA GLU A 66 -3.44 5.04 -27.61
C GLU A 66 -2.73 4.27 -28.75
N ILE A 67 -2.68 2.94 -28.68
CA ILE A 67 -2.12 2.10 -29.73
C ILE A 67 -3.02 2.10 -30.99
N GLU A 68 -4.34 2.08 -30.82
CA GLU A 68 -5.29 2.13 -31.95
C GLU A 68 -5.24 3.46 -32.71
N VAL A 69 -5.05 4.59 -32.02
CA VAL A 69 -4.97 5.93 -32.64
C VAL A 69 -3.65 6.17 -33.38
N GLN A 70 -2.60 5.39 -33.10
CA GLN A 70 -1.30 5.47 -33.78
C GLN A 70 -1.23 4.67 -35.10
N LYS A 71 -2.30 3.97 -35.48
CA LYS A 71 -2.45 3.33 -36.79
C LYS A 71 -3.18 4.23 -37.76
#